data_AF-A0A6P0XD52-F1
#
_entry.id   AF-A0A6P0XD52-F1
#
_cell.length_a   1.000
_cell.length_b   1.000
_cell.length_c   1.000
_cell.angle_alpha   90.00
_cell.angle_beta   90.00
_cell.angle_gamma   90.00
#
_symmetry.space_group_name_H-M   'P 1'
#
loop_
_entity.id
_entity.type
_entity.pdbx_description
1 polymer ?
#
loop_
_entity_poly.entity_id
_entity_poly.type
_entity_poly.pdbx_seq_one_letter_code
_entity_poly.pdbx_strand_id
1 'polypeptide(L)' 'MTSFSDARQYAPATERNRSFILEVLQRVLPPTGNILEIASG' A
#
# COMPACT_ATOMS: atom_id res chain seq x y z
N MET A 1 7.68 -23.45 20.81
CA MET A 1 6.91 -22.35 20.20
C MET A 1 7.86 -21.59 19.28
N THR A 2 7.86 -21.92 17.99
CA THR A 2 8.62 -21.16 16.99
C THR A 2 8.02 -19.76 16.90
N SER A 3 8.68 -18.79 17.53
CA SER A 3 8.46 -17.38 17.24
C SER A 3 8.94 -17.16 15.81
N PHE A 4 8.03 -17.21 14.85
CA PHE A 4 8.29 -16.67 13.52
C PHE A 4 8.49 -15.17 13.72
N SER A 5 9.74 -14.72 13.71
CA SER A 5 10.04 -13.29 13.62
C SER A 5 9.16 -12.72 12.52
N ASP A 6 8.35 -11.74 12.86
CA ASP A 6 7.45 -11.07 11.94
C ASP A 6 8.24 -10.62 10.71
N ALA A 7 8.08 -11.32 9.58
CA ALA A 7 8.88 -11.10 8.37
C ALA A 7 8.42 -9.86 7.58
N ARG A 8 7.57 -9.02 8.18
CA ARG A 8 7.17 -7.73 7.61
C ARG A 8 8.40 -6.89 7.33
N GLN A 9 8.68 -6.69 6.05
CA GLN A 9 9.73 -5.79 5.60
C GLN A 9 9.23 -4.35 5.69
N TYR A 10 9.97 -3.50 6.40
CA TYR A 10 9.73 -2.07 6.41
C TYR A 10 10.68 -1.39 5.41
N ALA A 11 10.11 -0.67 4.45
CA ALA A 11 10.85 0.18 3.54
C ALA A 11 10.43 1.64 3.73
N PRO A 12 11.32 2.57 4.08
CA PRO A 12 10.95 3.98 4.28
C PRO A 12 10.30 4.64 3.05
N ALA A 13 10.57 4.11 1.84
CA ALA A 13 9.97 4.59 0.60
C ALA A 13 8.46 4.37 0.55
N THR A 14 7.96 3.26 1.12
CA THR A 14 6.53 2.93 1.29
C THR A 14 5.77 4.08 1.94
N GLU A 15 6.22 4.47 3.14
CA GLU A 15 5.56 5.48 3.95
C GLU A 15 5.59 6.84 3.26
N ARG A 16 6.75 7.21 2.70
CA ARG A 16 6.93 8.45 1.94
C ARG A 16 6.03 8.52 0.71
N ASN A 17 5.85 7.42 -0.01
CA ASN A 17 5.17 7.41 -1.30
C ASN A 17 3.65 7.25 -1.18
N ARG A 18 3.15 6.75 -0.04
CA ARG A 18 1.72 6.44 0.18
C ARG A 18 0.80 7.58 -0.23
N SER A 19 1.07 8.80 0.26
CA SER A 19 0.23 9.97 -0.01
C SER A 19 0.25 10.38 -1.49
N PHE A 20 1.41 10.32 -2.12
CA PHE A 20 1.57 10.67 -3.55
C PHE A 20 0.83 9.69 -4.46
N ILE A 21 0.94 8.39 -4.18
CA ILE A 21 0.22 7.35 -4.95
C ILE A 21 -1.29 7.53 -4.79
N LEU A 22 -1.76 7.74 -3.56
CA LEU A 22 -3.18 7.94 -3.28
C LEU A 22 -3.77 9.14 -4.03
N GLU A 23 -3.06 10.27 -4.06
CA GLU A 23 -3.50 11.48 -4.76
C GLU A 23 -3.65 11.23 -6.27
N VAL A 24 -2.72 10.50 -6.88
CA VAL A 24 -2.82 10.14 -8.30
C VAL A 24 -4.00 9.20 -8.53
N LEU A 25 -4.15 8.17 -7.69
CA LEU A 25 -5.23 7.20 -7.78
C LEU A 25 -6.62 7.86 -7.69
N GLN A 26 -6.81 8.82 -6.79
CA GLN A 26 -8.08 9.56 -6.66
C GLN A 26 -8.48 10.33 -7.93
N ARG A 27 -7.52 10.73 -8.77
CA ARG A 27 -7.78 11.45 -10.01
C ARG A 27 -8.14 10.53 -11.17
N VAL A 28 -7.65 9.28 -11.15
CA VAL A 28 -7.81 8.34 -12.28
C VAL A 28 -8.85 7.26 -12.03
N LEU A 29 -9.14 6.94 -10.76
CA LEU A 29 -10.11 5.92 -10.40
C LEU A 29 -11.55 6.45 -10.48
N PRO A 30 -12.51 5.59 -10.82
CA PRO A 30 -13.92 5.95 -10.74
C PRO A 30 -14.31 6.26 -9.28
N PRO A 31 -15.31 7.13 -9.07
CA PRO A 31 -15.77 7.49 -7.72
C PRO A 31 -16.39 6.31 -6.96
N THR A 32 -16.82 5.27 -7.66
CA THR A 32 -17.34 4.02 -7.08
C THR A 32 -16.84 2.81 -7.87
N GLY A 33 -16.60 1.70 -7.18
CA GLY A 33 -16.13 0.45 -7.77
C GLY A 33 -15.34 -0.39 -6.78
N ASN A 34 -14.96 -1.60 -7.20
CA ASN A 34 -14.09 -2.48 -6.43
C ASN A 34 -12.66 -2.38 -6.96
N ILE A 35 -11.70 -2.24 -6.05
CA ILE A 35 -10.27 -2.17 -6.38
C ILE A 35 -9.56 -3.34 -5.69
N LEU A 36 -8.69 -4.02 -6.44
CA LEU A 36 -7.77 -5.00 -5.87
C LEU A 36 -6.41 -4.34 -5.64
N GLU A 37 -6.04 -4.17 -4.38
CA GLU A 37 -4.67 -3.81 -4.00
C GLU A 37 -3.81 -5.07 -3.97
N ILE A 38 -2.81 -5.14 -4.84
CA ILE A 38 -1.92 -6.32 -4.98
C ILE A 38 -0.63 -6.21 -4.16
N ALA A 39 -0.34 -5.01 -3.66
CA ALA A 39 0.80 -4.73 -2.81
C ALA A 39 0.48 -3.53 -1.92
N SER A 40 0.62 -3.69 -0.60
CA SER A 40 0.53 -2.60 0.38
C SER A 40 1.84 -1.82 0.51
N GLY A 41 2.67 -1.93 -0.54
CA GLY A 41 4.10 -1.66 -0.59
C GLY A 41 4.49 -0.56 0.33
#